data_AF-A0A6M3JJ12-F1
#
_entry.id   AF-A0A6M3JJ12-F1
#
_cell.length_a   1.000
_cell.length_b   1.000
_cell.length_c   1.000
_cell.angle_alpha   90.00
_cell.angle_beta   90.00
_cell.angle_gamma   90.00
#
_symmetry.space_group_name_H-M   'P 1'
#
loop_
_entity.id
_entity.type
_entity.pdbx_description
1 polymer ?
#
loop_
_entity_poly.entity_id
_entity_poly.type
_entity_poly.pdbx_seq_one_letter_code
_entity_poly.pdbx_strand_id
1 'polypeptide(L)' 'MPQARVEVKSAARSKINWTQVISVVAMGLSYLGFDLAPEDQALAVTAIGVGTSFVTMVLRTWYNRTVTPE' A
#
# COMPACT_ATOMS: atom_id res chain seq x y z
N MET A 1 21.41 -29.41 -10.73
CA MET A 1 20.04 -28.89 -10.49
C MET A 1 19.94 -27.55 -11.19
N PRO A 2 19.03 -27.34 -12.15
CA PRO A 2 18.86 -26.02 -12.75
C PRO A 2 18.38 -25.07 -11.64
N GLN A 3 19.16 -24.03 -11.36
CA GLN A 3 18.76 -23.01 -10.40
C GLN A 3 17.60 -22.23 -11.00
N ALA A 4 16.41 -22.38 -10.42
CA ALA A 4 15.27 -21.56 -10.77
C ALA A 4 15.64 -20.09 -10.55
N ARG A 5 15.71 -19.32 -11.64
CA ARG A 5 15.97 -17.89 -11.58
C ARG A 5 14.71 -17.22 -11.03
N VAL A 6 14.69 -16.92 -9.74
CA VAL A 6 13.60 -16.15 -9.14
C VAL A 6 13.73 -14.72 -9.65
N GLU A 7 12.91 -14.31 -10.60
CA GLU A 7 12.82 -12.92 -11.00
C GLU A 7 12.29 -12.12 -9.81
N VAL A 8 13.20 -11.43 -9.11
CA VAL A 8 12.84 -10.48 -8.05
C VAL A 8 11.97 -9.40 -8.69
N LYS A 9 10.66 -9.43 -8.44
CA LYS A 9 9.75 -8.40 -8.93
C LYS A 9 10.24 -7.04 -8.43
N SER A 10 10.58 -6.15 -9.35
CA SER A 10 11.11 -4.82 -9.03
C SER A 10 10.20 -4.09 -8.03
N ALA A 11 10.80 -3.55 -6.96
CA ALA A 11 10.08 -2.80 -5.93
C ALA A 11 9.29 -1.61 -6.51
N ALA A 12 9.78 -1.01 -7.61
CA ALA A 12 9.12 0.09 -8.30
C ALA A 12 7.84 -0.33 -9.06
N ARG A 13 7.68 -1.63 -9.36
CA ARG A 13 6.47 -2.21 -9.98
C ARG A 13 5.49 -2.79 -8.96
N SER A 14 5.83 -2.78 -7.67
CA SER A 14 4.98 -3.33 -6.61
C SER A 14 3.79 -2.42 -6.33
N LYS A 15 2.58 -2.90 -6.64
CA LYS A 15 1.32 -2.20 -6.33
C LYS A 15 1.15 -1.95 -4.82
N ILE A 16 1.63 -2.88 -4.00
CA ILE A 16 1.59 -2.74 -2.53
C ILE A 16 2.48 -1.58 -2.09
N ASN A 17 3.69 -1.47 -2.64
CA ASN A 17 4.60 -0.36 -2.29
C ASN A 17 3.98 0.99 -2.66
N TRP A 18 3.40 1.09 -3.85
CA TRP A 18 2.68 2.31 -4.27
C TRP A 18 1.49 2.65 -3.38
N THR A 19 0.76 1.64 -2.90
CA THR A 19 -0.35 1.84 -1.94
C THR A 19 0.16 2.48 -0.65
N GLN A 20 1.33 2.05 -0.16
CA GLN A 20 1.95 2.64 1.04
C GLN A 20 2.44 4.07 0.79
N VAL A 21 3.06 4.34 -0.37
CA VAL A 21 3.47 5.71 -0.75
C VAL A 21 2.27 6.65 -0.81
N ILE A 22 1.18 6.23 -1.46
CA ILE A 22 -0.05 7.02 -1.56
C ILE A 22 -0.64 7.28 -0.17
N SER A 23 -0.64 6.28 0.72
CA SER A 23 -1.12 6.43 2.09
C SER A 23 -0.34 7.50 2.85
N VAL A 24 1.00 7.48 2.77
CA VAL A 24 1.84 8.47 3.45
C VAL A 24 1.58 9.88 2.91
N VAL A 25 1.47 10.02 1.59
CA VAL A 25 1.13 11.31 0.97
C VAL A 25 -0.25 11.80 1.40
N ALA A 26 -1.25 10.92 1.41
CA ALA A 26 -2.61 11.26 1.83
C ALA A 26 -2.68 11.69 3.30
N MET A 27 -1.98 10.98 4.20
CA MET A 27 -1.87 11.37 5.60
C MET A 27 -1.16 12.72 5.75
N GLY A 28 -0.07 12.93 5.01
CA GLY A 28 0.66 14.21 5.00
C GLY A 28 -0.20 15.37 4.53
N LEU A 29 -1.01 15.18 3.47
CA LEU A 29 -1.95 16.19 3.00
C LEU A 29 -3.06 16.46 4.02
N SER A 30 -3.54 15.43 4.73
CA SER A 30 -4.55 15.60 5.78
C SER A 30 -4.04 16.44 6.96
N TYR A 31 -2.73 16.40 7.24
CA TYR A 31 -2.11 17.17 8.32
C TYR A 31 -1.58 18.55 7.89
N LEU A 32 -1.03 18.67 6.68
CA LEU A 32 -0.29 19.86 6.24
C LEU A 32 -0.92 20.58 5.04
N GLY A 33 -1.79 19.89 4.30
CA GLY A 33 -2.38 20.39 3.05
C GLY A 33 -3.80 20.95 3.20
N PHE A 34 -4.52 20.56 4.26
CA PHE A 34 -5.87 21.01 4.53
C PHE A 34 -5.98 21.59 5.94
N ASP A 35 -6.64 22.74 6.06
CA ASP A 35 -6.98 23.36 7.35
C ASP A 35 -8.20 22.67 7.96
N LEU A 36 -8.00 21.42 8.35
CA LEU A 36 -9.01 20.59 9.02
C LEU A 36 -8.95 20.83 10.52
N ALA A 37 -10.12 20.79 11.18
CA ALA A 37 -10.17 20.74 12.64
C ALA A 37 -9.43 19.49 13.16
N PRO A 38 -8.83 19.52 14.36
CA PRO A 38 -8.04 18.40 14.88
C PRO A 38 -8.79 17.06 14.93
N GLU A 39 -10.10 17.11 15.21
CA GLU A 39 -10.97 15.93 15.24
C GLU A 39 -11.13 15.30 13.86
N ASP A 40 -11.31 16.13 12.83
CA ASP A 40 -11.43 15.69 11.44
C ASP A 40 -10.10 15.17 10.88
N GLN A 41 -8.97 15.74 11.30
CA GLN A 41 -7.64 15.23 10.95
C GLN A 41 -7.43 13.81 11.49
N ALA A 42 -7.76 13.59 12.76
CA ALA A 42 -7.63 12.27 13.38
C ALA A 42 -8.52 11.25 12.66
N LEU A 43 -9.77 11.61 12.36
CA LEU A 43 -10.69 10.77 11.60
C LEU A 43 -10.15 10.44 10.20
N ALA A 44 -9.64 11.44 9.48
CA ALA A 44 -9.08 11.28 8.14
C ALA A 44 -7.88 10.33 8.14
N VAL A 45 -6.95 10.50 9.07
CA VAL A 45 -5.76 9.63 9.20
C VAL A 45 -6.16 8.20 9.54
N THR A 46 -7.12 8.00 10.46
CA THR A 46 -7.66 6.69 10.77
C THR A 46 -8.31 6.05 9.54
N ALA A 47 -9.14 6.79 8.81
CA ALA A 47 -9.80 6.30 7.61
C ALA A 47 -8.80 5.89 6.52
N ILE A 48 -7.75 6.70 6.30
CA ILE A 48 -6.66 6.39 5.37
C ILE A 48 -5.93 5.13 5.80
N GLY A 49 -5.62 4.97 7.10
CA GLY A 49 -4.94 3.79 7.63
C GLY A 49 -5.74 2.50 7.45
N VAL A 50 -7.04 2.52 7.78
CA VAL A 50 -7.95 1.38 7.58
C VAL A 50 -8.09 1.04 6.10
N GLY A 51 -8.33 2.04 5.25
CA GLY A 51 -8.46 1.86 3.80
C GLY A 51 -7.20 1.27 3.17
N THR A 52 -6.03 1.80 3.53
CA THR A 52 -4.73 1.32 3.06
C THR A 52 -4.47 -0.13 3.47
N SER A 53 -4.84 -0.49 4.71
CA SER A 53 -4.70 -1.86 5.21
C SER A 53 -5.60 -2.82 4.43
N PHE A 54 -6.85 -2.43 4.19
CA PHE A 54 -7.80 -3.20 3.40
C PHE A 54 -7.34 -3.38 1.94
N VAL A 55 -6.93 -2.29 1.27
CA VAL A 55 -6.41 -2.36 -0.10
C VAL A 55 -5.16 -3.23 -0.17
N THR A 56 -4.25 -3.11 0.80
CA THR A 56 -3.05 -3.94 0.88
C THR A 56 -3.41 -5.42 1.06
N MET A 57 -4.40 -5.74 1.89
CA MET A 57 -4.90 -7.10 2.06
C MET A 57 -5.42 -7.65 0.74
N VAL A 58 -6.29 -6.91 0.04
CA VAL A 58 -6.79 -7.29 -1.29
C VAL A 58 -5.64 -7.48 -2.28
N LEU A 59 -4.69 -6.55 -2.34
CA LEU A 59 -3.55 -6.68 -3.25
C LEU A 59 -2.70 -7.92 -2.96
N ARG A 60 -2.53 -8.27 -1.68
CA ARG A 60 -1.85 -9.50 -1.27
C ARG A 60 -2.63 -10.76 -1.62
N THR A 61 -3.95 -10.77 -1.44
CA THR A 61 -4.79 -11.93 -1.79
C THR A 61 -4.82 -12.18 -3.29
N TRP A 62 -4.93 -11.12 -4.10
CA TRP A 62 -5.24 -11.26 -5.53
C TRP A 62 -4.01 -11.19 -6.45
N TYR A 63 -2.95 -10.47 -6.06
CA TYR A 63 -1.77 -10.27 -6.91
C TYR A 63 -0.50 -10.98 -6.43
N ASN A 64 -0.53 -11.62 -5.27
CA ASN A 64 0.60 -12.38 -4.73
C ASN A 64 0.58 -13.84 -5.17
N ARG A 65 0.36 -14.10 -6.48
CA ARG A 65 0.65 -15.40 -7.09
C ARG A 65 2.15 -15.50 -7.32
N THR A 66 2.88 -15.95 -6.30
CA THR A 66 4.30 -16.33 -6.39
C THR A 66 4.50 -17.82 -6.18
N VAL A 67 3.57 -18.63 -6.69
CA VAL A 67 3.89 -19.98 -7.15
C VAL A 67 3.34 -20.05 -8.56
N THR A 68 4.22 -19.98 -9.55
CA THR A 68 3.94 -20.63 -10.83
C THR A 68 4.14 -22.12 -10.55
N PRO A 69 3.09 -22.96 -10.55
CA PRO A 69 3.30 -24.40 -10.55
C PRO A 69 4.05 -24.79 -11.83
N GLU A 70 4.90 -25.80 -11.70
CA GLU A 70 5.99 -26.23 -12.59
C GLU A 70 5.74 -26.14 -14.11
#